data_AF-A0A2N2J8I4-F1
#
_entry.id   AF-A0A2N2J8I4-F1
#
_cell.length_a   1.000
_cell.length_b   1.000
_cell.length_c   1.000
_cell.angle_alpha   90.00
_cell.angle_beta   90.00
_cell.angle_gamma   90.00
#
_symmetry.space_group_name_H-M   'P 1'
#
loop_
_entity.id
_entity.type
_entity.pdbx_description
1 polymer ?
#
loop_
_entity_poly.entity_id
_entity_poly.type
_entity_poly.pdbx_seq_one_letter_code
_entity_poly.pdbx_strand_id
1 'polypeptide(L)'
;MMTHLSDESQKQSRLEMIRQALKEKAPARYSELEASGNLQAFLEEHDAEMLSCYNDAIKEAWENTLERFLGFSDLDFDETTLPMG
;
A
#
# COMPACT_ATOMS: atom_id res chain seq x y z
N MET A 1 11.23 -15.75 -15.63
CA MET A 1 11.87 -14.74 -14.75
C MET A 1 11.77 -13.40 -15.49
N MET A 2 10.61 -12.73 -15.40
CA MET A 2 10.26 -11.55 -16.20
C MET A 2 9.57 -10.45 -15.35
N THR A 3 9.66 -10.57 -14.02
CA THR A 3 8.99 -9.67 -13.07
C THR A 3 9.85 -8.48 -12.67
N HIS A 4 11.18 -8.60 -12.75
CA HIS A 4 12.11 -7.63 -12.18
C HIS A 4 12.24 -6.31 -12.96
N LEU A 5 11.92 -6.30 -14.26
CA LEU A 5 11.99 -5.07 -15.08
C LEU A 5 10.77 -4.17 -14.86
N SER A 6 9.61 -4.76 -14.56
CA SER A 6 8.38 -4.01 -14.28
C SER A 6 8.45 -3.31 -12.92
N ASP A 7 9.01 -3.96 -11.90
CA ASP A 7 9.15 -3.38 -10.55
C ASP A 7 10.11 -2.18 -10.54
N GLU A 8 11.24 -2.27 -11.25
CA GLU A 8 12.21 -1.16 -11.32
C GLU A 8 11.67 0.03 -12.13
N SER A 9 10.99 -0.22 -13.25
CA SER A 9 10.34 0.85 -14.03
C SER A 9 9.25 1.55 -13.22
N GLN A 10 8.46 0.78 -12.45
CA GLN A 10 7.45 1.34 -11.55
C GLN A 10 8.09 2.15 -10.42
N LYS A 11 9.20 1.66 -9.84
CA LYS A 11 9.95 2.38 -8.81
C LYS A 11 10.45 3.73 -9.32
N GLN A 12 11.06 3.77 -10.50
CA GLN A 12 11.53 5.03 -11.09
C GLN A 12 10.39 6.03 -11.28
N SER A 13 9.23 5.57 -11.78
CA SER A 13 8.05 6.42 -11.92
C SER A 13 7.55 6.97 -10.57
N ARG A 14 7.52 6.14 -9.51
CA ARG A 14 7.16 6.60 -8.16
C ARG A 14 8.14 7.63 -7.61
N LEU A 15 9.45 7.39 -7.75
CA LEU A 15 10.48 8.34 -7.33
C LEU A 15 10.36 9.69 -8.06
N GLU A 16 10.06 9.68 -9.36
CA GLU A 16 9.80 10.91 -10.13
C GLU A 16 8.56 11.66 -9.61
N MET A 17 7.47 10.96 -9.31
CA MET A 17 6.28 11.58 -8.72
C MET A 17 6.58 12.20 -7.35
N ILE A 18 7.30 11.48 -6.47
CA ILE A 18 7.69 11.98 -5.15
C ILE A 18 8.62 13.20 -5.29
N ARG A 19 9.57 13.16 -6.24
CA ARG A 19 10.48 14.27 -6.52
C ARG A 19 9.71 15.51 -6.97
N GLN A 20 8.75 15.34 -7.88
CA GLN A 20 7.95 16.44 -8.39
C GLN A 20 7.06 17.04 -7.29
N ALA A 21 6.41 16.18 -6.49
CA ALA A 21 5.63 16.60 -5.34
C ALA A 21 6.49 17.36 -4.32
N LEU A 22 7.70 16.90 -4.02
CA LEU A 22 8.64 17.58 -3.13
C LEU A 22 9.00 18.97 -3.66
N LYS A 23 9.30 19.07 -4.96
CA LYS A 23 9.63 20.34 -5.62
C LYS A 23 8.48 21.34 -5.58
N GLU A 24 7.25 20.87 -5.77
CA GLU A 24 6.04 21.70 -5.78
C GLU A 24 5.57 22.10 -4.38
N LYS A 25 5.60 21.17 -3.42
CA LYS A 25 5.03 21.36 -2.08
C LYS A 25 6.05 21.91 -1.07
N ALA A 26 7.33 21.63 -1.26
CA ALA A 26 8.41 22.06 -0.35
C ALA A 26 9.70 22.42 -1.13
N PRO A 27 9.68 23.46 -1.98
CA PRO A 27 10.81 23.81 -2.85
C PRO A 27 12.10 24.15 -2.09
N ALA A 28 12.00 24.72 -0.89
CA ALA A 28 13.16 24.99 -0.04
C ALA A 28 13.84 23.69 0.40
N ARG A 29 13.06 22.73 0.91
CA ARG A 29 13.53 21.41 1.32
C ARG A 29 14.11 20.61 0.14
N TYR A 30 13.49 20.70 -1.04
CA TYR A 30 14.05 20.13 -2.27
C TYR A 30 15.45 20.67 -2.55
N SER A 31 15.62 22.00 -2.50
CA SER A 31 16.88 22.67 -2.79
C SER A 31 17.96 22.30 -1.77
N GLU A 32 17.61 22.20 -0.49
CA GLU A 32 18.51 21.78 0.58
C GLU A 32 18.99 20.34 0.38
N LEU A 33 18.08 19.41 0.09
CA LEU A 33 18.40 18.00 -0.14
C LEU A 33 19.23 17.78 -1.41
N GLU A 34 18.97 18.58 -2.46
CA GLU A 34 19.77 18.57 -3.69
C GLU A 34 21.18 19.10 -3.44
N ALA A 35 21.31 20.23 -2.73
CA ALA A 35 22.60 20.82 -2.38
C ALA A 35 23.43 19.94 -1.43
N SER A 36 22.76 19.21 -0.53
CA SER A 36 23.42 18.30 0.41
C SER A 36 23.72 16.91 -0.16
N GLY A 37 23.29 16.61 -1.40
CA GLY A 37 23.43 15.29 -2.02
C GLY A 37 22.55 14.19 -1.42
N ASN A 38 21.61 14.53 -0.54
CA ASN A 38 20.75 13.55 0.16
C ASN A 38 19.40 13.31 -0.54
N LEU A 39 19.16 13.98 -1.66
CA LEU A 39 17.88 13.90 -2.38
C LEU A 39 17.50 12.46 -2.73
N GLN A 40 18.43 11.65 -3.25
CA GLN A 40 18.12 10.27 -3.65
C GLN A 40 17.70 9.41 -2.44
N ALA A 41 18.45 9.48 -1.34
CA ALA A 41 18.15 8.72 -0.13
C ALA A 41 16.77 9.11 0.45
N PHE A 42 16.46 10.40 0.46
CA PHE A 42 15.16 10.92 0.88
C PHE A 42 14.01 10.38 0.02
N LEU A 43 14.17 10.33 -1.31
CA LEU A 43 13.14 9.82 -2.21
C LEU A 43 12.92 8.31 -2.01
N GLU A 44 13.99 7.54 -1.81
CA GLU A 44 13.89 6.10 -1.59
C GLU A 44 13.26 5.74 -0.25
N GLU A 45 13.60 6.47 0.82
CA GLU A 45 12.99 6.30 2.15
C GLU A 45 11.48 6.54 2.09
N HIS A 46 11.05 7.63 1.44
CA HIS A 46 9.62 7.92 1.29
C HIS A 46 8.88 6.98 0.34
N ASP A 47 9.53 6.44 -0.71
CA ASP A 47 8.92 5.38 -1.53
C ASP A 47 8.65 4.13 -0.69
N ALA A 48 9.61 3.74 0.16
CA ALA A 48 9.48 2.58 1.03
C ALA A 48 8.37 2.78 2.08
N GLU A 49 8.31 3.94 2.73
CA GLU A 49 7.24 4.28 3.68
C GLU A 49 5.86 4.23 3.01
N MET A 50 5.72 4.85 1.83
CA MET A 50 4.46 4.88 1.08
C MET A 50 4.00 3.46 0.70
N LEU A 51 4.91 2.62 0.22
CA LEU A 51 4.61 1.22 -0.10
C LEU A 51 4.27 0.40 1.13
N SER A 52 4.94 0.61 2.26
CA SER A 52 4.61 -0.06 3.52
C SER A 52 3.17 0.23 3.92
N CYS A 53 2.80 1.51 3.99
CA CYS A 53 1.45 1.94 4.32
C CYS A 53 0.41 1.39 3.34
N TYR A 54 0.72 1.39 2.04
CA TYR A 54 -0.16 0.85 1.01
C TYR A 54 -0.39 -0.66 1.18
N ASN A 55 0.67 -1.42 1.43
CA ASN A 55 0.59 -2.87 1.63
C ASN A 55 -0.18 -3.22 2.90
N ASP A 56 0.05 -2.48 4.00
CA ASP A 56 -0.68 -2.65 5.24
C ASP A 56 -2.17 -2.37 5.05
N ALA A 57 -2.52 -1.29 4.34
CA ALA A 57 -3.92 -0.96 4.03
C ALA A 57 -4.59 -2.01 3.13
N ILE A 58 -3.87 -2.58 2.14
CA ILE A 58 -4.39 -3.69 1.34
C ILE A 58 -4.68 -4.89 2.24
N LYS A 59 -3.74 -5.24 3.10
CA LYS A 59 -3.85 -6.39 3.99
C LYS A 59 -5.05 -6.24 4.91
N GLU A 60 -5.19 -5.08 5.56
CA GLU A 60 -6.33 -4.76 6.42
C GLU A 60 -7.66 -4.81 5.64
N ALA A 61 -7.71 -4.24 4.44
CA ALA A 61 -8.91 -4.29 3.59
C ALA A 61 -9.29 -5.72 3.20
N TRP A 62 -8.30 -6.59 2.95
CA TRP A 62 -8.51 -8.01 2.68
C TRP A 62 -9.01 -8.77 3.91
N GLU A 63 -8.40 -8.56 5.07
CA GLU A 63 -8.83 -9.17 6.34
C GLU A 63 -10.28 -8.78 6.65
N ASN A 64 -10.61 -7.48 6.58
CA ASN A 64 -11.97 -6.97 6.77
C ASN A 64 -12.97 -7.54 5.75
N THR A 65 -12.57 -7.68 4.48
CA THR A 65 -13.43 -8.24 3.43
C THR A 65 -13.66 -9.73 3.68
N LEU A 66 -12.62 -10.48 4.03
CA LEU A 66 -12.73 -11.89 4.36
C LEU A 66 -13.61 -12.10 5.60
N GLU A 67 -13.42 -11.32 6.66
CA GLU A 67 -14.29 -11.37 7.84
C GLU A 67 -15.75 -11.07 7.47
N ARG A 68 -16.00 -10.08 6.61
CA ARG A 68 -17.38 -9.74 6.20
C ARG A 68 -18.04 -10.81 5.33
N PHE A 69 -17.28 -11.51 4.47
CA PHE A 69 -17.82 -12.48 3.52
C PHE A 69 -17.78 -13.92 4.02
N LEU A 70 -16.79 -14.27 4.85
CA LEU A 70 -16.54 -15.62 5.39
C LEU A 70 -16.70 -15.68 6.90
N GLY A 71 -16.87 -14.56 7.59
CA GLY A 71 -17.49 -14.54 8.90
C GLY A 71 -18.91 -15.02 8.71
N PHE A 72 -19.06 -16.35 8.73
CA PHE A 72 -20.31 -17.01 8.99
C PHE A 72 -20.79 -16.39 10.29
N SER A 73 -21.67 -15.39 10.19
CA SER A 73 -22.66 -15.18 11.23
C SER A 73 -23.15 -16.58 11.54
N ASP A 74 -23.02 -17.00 12.79
CA ASP A 74 -23.67 -18.19 13.32
C ASP A 74 -25.13 -18.12 12.87
N LEU A 75 -25.40 -18.66 11.68
CA LEU A 75 -26.71 -19.12 11.31
C LEU A 75 -26.79 -20.35 12.17
N ASP A 76 -27.26 -20.11 13.39
CA ASP A 76 -27.87 -21.07 14.27
C ASP A 76 -28.67 -22.00 13.36
N PHE A 77 -28.02 -23.09 12.93
CA PHE A 77 -28.68 -24.15 12.21
C PHE A 77 -29.48 -24.83 13.30
N ASP A 78 -30.66 -24.26 13.55
CA ASP A 78 -31.64 -24.82 14.45
C ASP A 78 -32.14 -26.11 13.80
N GLU A 79 -31.42 -27.19 14.12
CA GLU A 79 -31.69 -28.58 13.75
C GLU A 79 -33.06 -29.07 14.26
N THR A 80 -33.90 -28.19 14.83
CA THR A 80 -35.30 -28.48 15.21
C THR A 80 -36.34 -28.16 14.12
N THR A 81 -35.97 -27.52 13.01
CA THR A 81 -36.91 -27.21 11.90
C THR A 81 -36.91 -28.23 10.75
N LEU A 82 -36.24 -29.38 10.90
CA LEU A 82 -36.41 -30.49 9.96
C LEU A 82 -37.71 -31.25 10.29
N PRO A 83 -38.72 -31.29 9.39
CA PRO A 83 -39.90 -32.11 9.60
C PRO A 83 -39.49 -33.59 9.52
N MET A 84 -39.38 -34.24 10.68
CA MET A 84 -39.46 -35.69 10.76
C MET A 84 -40.93 -36.08 10.65
N GLY A 85 -41.35 -36.53 9.46
CA GLY A 85 -42.66 -37.16 9.24
C GLY A 85 -43.43 -36.59 8.07
#